data_AF-A0A0W0GDA9-F1
#
_entry.id   AF-A0A0W0GDA9-F1
#
_cell.length_a   1.000
_cell.length_b   1.000
_cell.length_c   1.000
_cell.angle_alpha   90.00
_cell.angle_beta   90.00
_cell.angle_gamma   90.00
#
_symmetry.space_group_name_H-M   'P 1'
#
loop_
_entity.id
_entity.type
_entity.pdbx_description
1 polymer ?
#
loop_
_entity_poly.entity_id
_entity_poly.type
_entity_poly.pdbx_seq_one_letter_code
_entity_poly.pdbx_strand_id
1 'polypeptide(L)'
;MSPLSLTRVAVYGLAIVFGIIVMALNADVIATSREYEDYVVFDFQGLGIAVGILNILILPAFLTLGMIRKNAFLTANVVELPVIGVLTILWIVESALITQIAPPGGFQCDTIRRFSFTGSDPLLKICQEVVAIQAISFLTLVLLLIYVIFTIGMCATGKAGWQGEAQAQPAPATKTNENTTYATGA
;
A
#
# COMPACT_ATOMS: atom_id res chain seq x y z
N MET A 1 -13.78 -4.83 -19.40
CA MET A 1 -13.19 -4.17 -18.21
C MET A 1 -12.12 -3.23 -18.69
N SER A 2 -12.12 -1.97 -18.26
CA SER A 2 -11.05 -1.04 -18.60
C SER A 2 -9.71 -1.58 -18.07
N PRO A 3 -8.59 -1.45 -18.81
CA PRO A 3 -7.30 -2.01 -18.41
C PRO A 3 -6.85 -1.55 -17.01
N LEU A 4 -7.24 -0.35 -16.60
CA LEU A 4 -7.02 0.24 -15.28
C LEU A 4 -7.69 -0.53 -14.12
N SER A 5 -8.88 -1.08 -14.34
CA SER A 5 -9.58 -1.84 -13.32
C SER A 5 -8.96 -3.22 -13.12
N LEU A 6 -8.40 -3.80 -14.18
CA LEU A 6 -7.75 -5.11 -14.13
C LEU A 6 -6.42 -5.02 -13.37
N THR A 7 -5.61 -4.01 -13.68
CA THR A 7 -4.33 -3.79 -12.98
C THR A 7 -4.53 -3.51 -11.50
N ARG A 8 -5.53 -2.71 -11.12
CA ARG A 8 -5.85 -2.45 -9.70
C ARG A 8 -6.20 -3.73 -8.94
N VAL A 9 -7.10 -4.56 -9.49
CA VAL A 9 -7.51 -5.82 -8.83
C VAL A 9 -6.33 -6.78 -8.71
N ALA A 10 -5.49 -6.89 -9.75
CA ALA A 10 -4.33 -7.76 -9.74
C ALA A 10 -3.28 -7.32 -8.69
N VAL A 11 -2.91 -6.04 -8.69
CA VAL A 11 -1.94 -5.46 -7.75
C VAL A 11 -2.45 -5.61 -6.31
N TYR A 12 -3.70 -5.27 -6.06
CA TYR A 12 -4.26 -5.34 -4.70
C TYR A 12 -4.40 -6.77 -4.22
N GLY A 13 -4.85 -7.68 -5.06
CA GLY A 13 -4.92 -9.10 -4.72
C GLY A 13 -3.55 -9.67 -4.36
N LEU A 14 -2.53 -9.37 -5.18
CA LEU A 14 -1.18 -9.86 -4.96
C LEU A 14 -0.54 -9.24 -3.69
N ALA A 15 -0.74 -7.94 -3.48
CA ALA A 15 -0.29 -7.24 -2.28
C ALA A 15 -0.95 -7.79 -1.01
N ILE A 16 -2.25 -8.16 -1.04
CA ILE A 16 -2.93 -8.80 0.10
C ILE A 16 -2.27 -10.15 0.42
N VAL A 17 -2.05 -10.99 -0.58
CA VAL A 17 -1.41 -12.32 -0.39
C VAL A 17 -0.02 -12.16 0.23
N PHE A 18 0.79 -11.24 -0.29
CA PHE A 18 2.12 -10.99 0.26
C PHE A 18 2.08 -10.42 1.69
N GLY A 19 1.13 -9.53 1.99
CA GLY A 19 0.93 -9.03 3.35
C GLY A 19 0.56 -10.12 4.36
N ILE A 20 -0.29 -11.07 3.96
CA ILE A 20 -0.64 -12.24 4.80
C ILE A 20 0.60 -13.10 5.05
N ILE A 21 1.40 -13.37 4.03
CA ILE A 21 2.61 -14.18 4.16
C ILE A 21 3.61 -13.51 5.11
N VAL A 22 3.86 -12.20 4.95
CA VAL A 22 4.78 -11.46 5.82
C VAL A 22 4.29 -11.45 7.28
N MET A 23 2.99 -11.25 7.51
CA MET A 23 2.41 -11.32 8.85
C MET A 23 2.59 -12.72 9.47
N ALA A 24 2.31 -13.77 8.71
CA ALA A 24 2.41 -15.15 9.17
C ALA A 24 3.86 -15.55 9.50
N LEU A 25 4.82 -15.16 8.66
CA LEU A 25 6.24 -15.41 8.89
C LEU A 25 6.75 -14.66 10.12
N ASN A 26 6.38 -13.39 10.30
CA ASN A 26 6.74 -12.65 11.51
C ASN A 26 6.14 -13.29 12.78
N ALA A 27 4.92 -13.83 12.70
CA ALA A 27 4.31 -14.54 13.82
C ALA A 27 5.04 -15.86 14.15
N ASP A 28 5.48 -16.64 13.14
CA ASP A 28 6.23 -17.89 13.36
C ASP A 28 7.61 -17.62 13.96
N VAL A 29 8.29 -16.56 13.52
CA VAL A 29 9.58 -16.16 14.08
C VAL A 29 9.44 -15.75 15.56
N ILE A 30 8.37 -15.03 15.94
CA ILE A 30 8.09 -14.69 17.34
C ILE A 30 7.73 -15.93 18.17
N ALA A 31 6.96 -16.86 17.60
CA ALA A 31 6.60 -18.11 18.28
C ALA A 31 7.84 -18.95 18.56
N THR A 32 8.71 -19.08 17.56
CA THR A 32 9.98 -19.80 17.67
C THR A 32 10.92 -19.11 18.67
N SER A 33 11.04 -17.78 18.67
CA SER A 33 11.91 -17.07 19.63
C SER A 33 11.48 -17.24 21.08
N ARG A 34 10.17 -17.28 21.36
CA ARG A 34 9.63 -17.54 22.70
C ARG A 34 9.91 -18.94 23.22
N GLU A 35 10.04 -19.93 22.33
CA GLU A 35 10.31 -21.32 22.71
C GLU A 35 11.75 -21.52 23.20
N TYR A 36 12.68 -20.65 22.78
CA TYR A 36 14.11 -20.75 23.10
C TYR A 36 14.58 -19.81 24.24
N GLU A 37 13.66 -19.24 25.03
CA GLU A 37 13.94 -18.27 26.13
C GLU A 37 14.72 -16.99 25.74
N ASP A 38 15.06 -16.81 24.46
CA ASP A 38 15.58 -15.56 23.92
C ASP A 38 14.41 -14.59 23.66
N TYR A 39 14.07 -13.79 24.68
CA TYR A 39 13.05 -12.73 24.63
C TYR A 39 13.39 -11.55 23.70
N VAL A 40 14.25 -11.76 22.69
CA VAL A 40 14.70 -10.71 21.78
C VAL A 40 13.65 -10.54 20.68
N VAL A 41 12.60 -9.78 21.00
CA VAL A 41 11.67 -9.27 20.00
C VAL A 41 12.35 -8.09 19.33
N PHE A 42 12.60 -8.19 18.04
CA PHE A 42 13.17 -7.09 17.27
C PHE A 42 12.06 -6.15 16.81
N ASP A 43 12.34 -4.85 16.76
CA ASP A 43 11.36 -3.81 16.40
C ASP A 43 10.70 -4.02 15.03
N PHE A 44 11.39 -4.66 14.08
CA PHE A 44 10.84 -4.97 12.76
C PHE A 44 9.69 -5.98 12.81
N GLN A 45 9.70 -6.93 13.76
CA GLN A 45 8.66 -7.96 13.83
C GLN A 45 7.30 -7.35 14.19
N GLY A 46 7.30 -6.38 15.11
CA GLY A 46 6.11 -5.63 15.48
C GLY A 46 5.59 -4.76 14.33
N LEU A 47 6.50 -4.10 13.61
CA LEU A 47 6.15 -3.30 12.45
C LEU A 47 5.60 -4.17 11.31
N GLY A 48 6.24 -5.29 10.96
CA GLY A 48 5.78 -6.22 9.92
C GLY A 48 4.38 -6.79 10.18
N ILE A 49 4.05 -7.10 11.43
CA ILE A 49 2.68 -7.53 11.80
C ILE A 49 1.69 -6.37 11.64
N ALA A 50 2.01 -5.19 12.17
CA ALA A 50 1.13 -4.02 12.09
C ALA A 50 0.86 -3.62 10.64
N VAL A 51 1.90 -3.59 9.80
CA VAL A 51 1.81 -3.28 8.37
C VAL A 51 1.03 -4.36 7.63
N GLY A 52 1.25 -5.64 7.93
CA GLY A 52 0.48 -6.75 7.39
C GLY A 52 -1.01 -6.63 7.69
N ILE A 53 -1.39 -6.32 8.93
CA ILE A 53 -2.79 -6.10 9.34
C ILE A 53 -3.38 -4.89 8.60
N LEU A 54 -2.67 -3.76 8.56
CA LEU A 54 -3.12 -2.57 7.85
C LEU A 54 -3.38 -2.88 6.36
N ASN A 55 -2.46 -3.62 5.75
CA ASN A 55 -2.54 -4.05 4.35
C ASN A 55 -3.78 -4.94 4.11
N ILE A 56 -4.04 -5.90 4.99
CA ILE A 56 -5.20 -6.80 4.94
C ILE A 56 -6.52 -6.06 5.18
N LEU A 57 -6.54 -4.97 5.94
CA LEU A 57 -7.78 -4.20 6.17
C LEU A 57 -8.05 -3.17 5.07
N ILE A 58 -7.03 -2.42 4.68
CA ILE A 58 -7.14 -1.28 3.78
C ILE A 58 -7.41 -1.72 2.33
N LEU A 59 -6.62 -2.66 1.81
CA LEU A 59 -6.71 -3.07 0.41
C LEU A 59 -8.07 -3.68 0.03
N PRO A 60 -8.65 -4.64 0.78
CA PRO A 60 -9.97 -5.17 0.45
C PRO A 60 -11.11 -4.18 0.74
N ALA A 61 -10.94 -3.25 1.69
CA ALA A 61 -11.89 -2.15 1.88
C ALA A 61 -11.97 -1.28 0.61
N PHE A 62 -10.84 -0.93 0.01
CA PHE A 62 -10.83 -0.19 -1.26
C PHE A 62 -11.33 -1.02 -2.44
N LEU A 63 -11.02 -2.33 -2.47
CA LEU A 63 -11.50 -3.23 -3.51
C LEU A 63 -13.03 -3.36 -3.51
N THR A 64 -13.64 -3.50 -2.32
CA THR A 64 -15.11 -3.60 -2.16
C THR A 64 -15.81 -2.29 -2.48
N LEU A 65 -15.31 -1.15 -2.00
CA LEU A 65 -15.84 0.18 -2.34
C LEU A 65 -15.78 0.46 -3.85
N GLY A 66 -14.72 0.00 -4.51
CA GLY A 66 -14.55 0.11 -5.97
C GLY A 66 -15.53 -0.73 -6.77
N MET A 67 -16.00 -1.87 -6.24
CA MET A 67 -17.04 -2.69 -6.89
C MET A 67 -18.44 -2.09 -6.72
N ILE A 68 -18.71 -1.45 -5.58
CA ILE A 68 -20.02 -0.85 -5.25
C ILE A 68 -20.23 0.46 -6.02
N ARG A 69 -19.21 1.32 -6.13
CA ARG A 69 -19.31 2.64 -6.81
C ARG A 69 -18.71 2.58 -8.23
N LYS A 70 -19.49 2.04 -9.18
CA LYS A 70 -19.08 1.86 -10.59
C LYS A 70 -18.73 3.16 -11.38
N ASN A 71 -19.08 4.36 -10.92
CA ASN A 71 -18.99 5.61 -11.72
C ASN A 71 -18.12 6.74 -11.14
N ALA A 72 -17.34 6.52 -10.07
CA ALA A 72 -16.54 7.57 -9.43
C ALA A 72 -15.04 7.23 -9.36
N PHE A 73 -14.49 6.60 -10.40
CA PHE A 73 -13.07 6.16 -10.44
C PHE A 73 -12.08 7.32 -10.17
N LEU A 74 -12.38 8.54 -10.62
CA LEU A 74 -11.51 9.71 -10.38
C LEU A 74 -11.62 10.23 -8.94
N THR A 75 -12.82 10.24 -8.35
CA THR A 75 -13.03 10.69 -6.96
C THR A 75 -12.51 9.67 -5.94
N ALA A 76 -12.58 8.37 -6.26
CA ALA A 76 -12.01 7.30 -5.45
C ALA A 76 -10.48 7.42 -5.33
N ASN A 77 -9.81 7.75 -6.43
CA ASN A 77 -8.35 7.87 -6.47
C ASN A 77 -7.79 8.97 -5.55
N VAL A 78 -8.52 10.05 -5.29
CA VAL A 78 -8.04 11.17 -4.44
C VAL A 78 -7.79 10.70 -2.99
N VAL A 79 -8.60 9.77 -2.48
CA VAL A 79 -8.45 9.22 -1.13
C VAL A 79 -7.62 7.93 -1.14
N GLU A 80 -7.70 7.14 -2.20
CA GLU A 80 -6.95 5.89 -2.37
C GLU A 80 -5.42 6.14 -2.45
N LEU A 81 -4.98 7.16 -3.21
CA LEU A 81 -3.57 7.48 -3.39
C LEU A 81 -2.80 7.81 -2.10
N PRO A 82 -3.26 8.74 -1.24
CA PRO A 82 -2.53 9.05 -0.02
C PRO A 82 -2.46 7.85 0.92
N VAL A 83 -3.53 7.04 1.01
CA VAL A 83 -3.53 5.87 1.89
C VAL A 83 -2.57 4.79 1.38
N ILE A 84 -2.57 4.50 0.07
CA ILE A 84 -1.60 3.58 -0.52
C ILE A 84 -0.17 4.15 -0.45
N GLY A 85 -0.01 5.48 -0.54
CA GLY A 85 1.27 6.16 -0.34
C GLY A 85 1.83 5.93 1.07
N VAL A 86 1.01 6.13 2.10
CA VAL A 86 1.37 5.82 3.51
C VAL A 86 1.74 4.34 3.66
N LEU A 87 0.93 3.44 3.09
CA LEU A 87 1.20 2.01 3.13
C LEU A 87 2.53 1.65 2.45
N THR A 88 2.84 2.29 1.31
CA THR A 88 4.11 2.12 0.61
C THR A 88 5.28 2.57 1.48
N ILE A 89 5.16 3.72 2.17
CA ILE A 89 6.20 4.21 3.09
C ILE A 89 6.40 3.23 4.25
N LEU A 90 5.33 2.67 4.80
CA LEU A 90 5.43 1.65 5.86
C LEU A 90 6.23 0.42 5.39
N TRP A 91 6.02 -0.04 4.16
CA TRP A 91 6.82 -1.11 3.55
C TRP A 91 8.29 -0.72 3.31
N ILE A 92 8.58 0.56 3.03
CA ILE A 92 9.96 1.07 2.95
C ILE A 92 10.64 0.95 4.31
N VAL A 93 9.97 1.44 5.37
CA VAL A 93 10.52 1.45 6.73
C VAL A 93 10.79 0.01 7.19
N GLU A 94 9.84 -0.90 6.99
CA GLU A 94 9.99 -2.32 7.30
C GLU A 94 11.23 -2.92 6.59
N SER A 95 11.34 -2.70 5.28
CA SER A 95 12.46 -3.21 4.49
C SER A 95 13.81 -2.63 4.97
N ALA A 96 13.84 -1.34 5.33
CA ALA A 96 15.03 -0.67 5.84
C ALA A 96 15.46 -1.19 7.23
N LEU A 97 14.51 -1.47 8.12
CA LEU A 97 14.78 -2.05 9.43
C LEU A 97 15.38 -3.45 9.29
N ILE A 98 14.79 -4.29 8.42
CA ILE A 98 15.32 -5.65 8.19
C ILE A 98 16.75 -5.58 7.66
N THR A 99 17.05 -4.68 6.72
CA THR A 99 18.41 -4.53 6.17
C THR A 99 19.45 -4.06 7.18
N GLN A 100 19.07 -3.37 8.25
CA GLN A 100 20.01 -2.93 9.29
C GLN A 100 20.47 -4.07 10.20
N ILE A 101 19.67 -5.14 10.29
CA ILE A 101 19.99 -6.34 11.07
C ILE A 101 20.83 -7.33 10.25
N ALA A 102 20.96 -7.10 8.94
CA ALA A 102 21.77 -7.92 8.06
C ALA A 102 23.27 -7.82 8.41
N PRO A 103 23.99 -8.94 8.55
CA PRO A 103 25.44 -8.92 8.72
C PRO A 103 26.15 -8.26 7.51
N PRO A 104 27.34 -7.66 7.72
CA PRO A 104 28.16 -7.14 6.63
C PRO A 104 28.57 -8.30 5.70
N GLY A 105 27.94 -8.36 4.51
CA GLY A 105 28.01 -9.51 3.59
C GLY A 105 26.65 -9.91 3.01
N GLY A 106 25.55 -9.37 3.53
CA GLY A 106 24.19 -9.64 3.06
C GLY A 106 23.53 -10.80 3.79
N PHE A 107 22.32 -11.17 3.34
CA PHE A 107 21.49 -12.23 3.94
C PHE A 107 21.94 -13.63 3.47
N GLN A 108 23.22 -13.93 3.67
CA GLN A 108 23.77 -15.24 3.35
C GLN A 108 23.70 -16.13 4.60
N CYS A 109 22.68 -17.00 4.67
CA CYS A 109 22.63 -18.07 5.67
C CYS A 109 23.70 -19.16 5.43
N ASP A 110 24.61 -18.98 4.46
CA ASP A 110 25.66 -19.95 4.12
C ASP A 110 26.70 -20.10 5.24
N THR A 111 27.02 -19.01 5.95
CA THR A 111 27.95 -19.06 7.09
C THR A 111 27.39 -19.92 8.22
N ILE A 112 26.09 -19.79 8.54
CA ILE A 112 25.42 -20.60 9.56
C ILE A 112 25.28 -22.05 9.08
N ARG A 113 24.94 -22.26 7.79
CA ARG A 113 24.89 -23.59 7.18
C ARG A 113 26.23 -24.34 7.25
N ARG A 114 27.36 -23.65 7.18
CA ARG A 114 28.71 -24.25 7.29
C ARG A 114 29.08 -24.70 8.71
N PHE A 115 28.51 -24.05 9.73
CA PHE A 115 28.71 -24.42 11.15
C PHE A 115 27.63 -25.36 11.68
N SER A 116 26.50 -25.47 10.97
CA SER A 116 25.40 -26.38 11.27
C SER A 116 25.76 -27.81 10.87
N PHE A 117 26.08 -28.65 11.87
CA PHE A 117 26.45 -30.07 11.68
C PHE A 117 25.24 -31.00 11.53
N THR A 118 24.06 -30.51 11.90
CA THR A 118 22.77 -31.21 11.82
C THR A 118 21.83 -30.26 11.11
N GLY A 119 21.28 -30.62 9.94
CA GLY A 119 20.43 -29.76 9.11
C GLY A 119 19.08 -29.34 9.72
N SER A 120 18.95 -29.39 11.05
CA SER A 120 17.77 -29.12 11.87
C SER A 120 18.05 -28.09 12.96
N ASP A 121 19.03 -27.20 12.79
CA ASP A 121 19.30 -26.15 13.78
C ASP A 121 18.23 -25.04 13.68
N PRO A 122 17.61 -24.63 14.80
CA PRO A 122 16.54 -23.63 14.80
C PRO A 122 16.99 -22.26 14.28
N LEU A 123 18.29 -21.93 14.45
CA LEU A 123 18.88 -20.72 13.87
C LEU A 123 18.85 -20.72 12.34
N LEU A 124 19.02 -21.88 11.69
CA LEU A 124 18.99 -21.96 10.23
C LEU A 124 17.58 -21.70 9.70
N LYS A 125 16.55 -22.21 10.40
CA LYS A 125 15.13 -21.96 10.08
C LYS A 125 14.81 -20.47 10.19
N ILE A 126 15.14 -19.84 11.32
CA ILE A 126 14.90 -18.40 11.55
C ILE A 126 15.63 -17.55 10.51
N CYS A 127 16.89 -17.90 10.19
CA CYS A 127 17.65 -17.17 9.16
C CYS A 127 16.93 -17.19 7.81
N GLN A 128 16.50 -18.38 7.36
CA GLN A 128 15.81 -18.53 6.08
C GLN A 128 14.47 -17.79 6.05
N GLU A 129 13.74 -17.77 7.15
CA GLU A 129 12.49 -17.01 7.29
C GLU A 129 12.70 -15.51 7.21
N VAL A 130 13.72 -14.96 7.87
CA VAL A 130 14.04 -13.53 7.80
C VAL A 130 14.43 -13.12 6.37
N VAL A 131 15.20 -13.95 5.66
CA VAL A 131 15.51 -13.70 4.24
C VAL A 131 14.22 -13.68 3.39
N ALA A 132 13.31 -14.62 3.65
CA ALA A 132 12.03 -14.67 2.94
C ALA A 132 11.16 -13.44 3.23
N ILE A 133 11.07 -13.01 4.50
CA ILE A 133 10.35 -11.80 4.92
C ILE A 133 10.91 -10.60 4.17
N GLN A 134 12.24 -10.43 4.17
CA GLN A 134 12.89 -9.32 3.48
C GLN A 134 12.54 -9.27 1.99
N ALA A 135 12.68 -10.41 1.29
CA ALA A 135 12.42 -10.48 -0.15
C ALA A 135 10.96 -10.15 -0.48
N ILE A 136 10.01 -10.67 0.30
CA ILE A 136 8.58 -10.40 0.09
C ILE A 136 8.22 -8.95 0.46
N SER A 137 8.85 -8.38 1.48
CA SER A 137 8.68 -6.96 1.84
C SER A 137 9.16 -6.03 0.71
N PHE A 138 10.34 -6.28 0.14
CA PHE A 138 10.83 -5.52 -1.04
C PHE A 138 9.94 -5.71 -2.26
N LEU A 139 9.46 -6.94 -2.51
CA LEU A 139 8.58 -7.21 -3.62
C LEU A 139 7.25 -6.45 -3.49
N THR A 140 6.66 -6.44 -2.28
CA THR A 140 5.43 -5.73 -1.97
C THR A 140 5.62 -4.22 -2.08
N LEU A 141 6.76 -3.71 -1.57
CA LEU A 141 7.17 -2.33 -1.72
C LEU A 141 7.20 -1.90 -3.19
N VAL A 142 7.97 -2.61 -4.01
CA VAL A 142 8.16 -2.28 -5.43
C VAL A 142 6.83 -2.35 -6.17
N LEU A 143 6.01 -3.34 -5.87
CA LEU A 143 4.70 -3.52 -6.48
C LEU A 143 3.74 -2.36 -6.17
N LEU A 144 3.66 -1.93 -4.90
CA LEU A 144 2.84 -0.77 -4.52
C LEU A 144 3.39 0.53 -5.09
N LEU A 145 4.72 0.69 -5.12
CA LEU A 145 5.38 1.88 -5.66
C LEU A 145 5.12 2.02 -7.17
N ILE A 146 5.26 0.93 -7.94
CA ILE A 146 4.93 0.90 -9.37
C ILE A 146 3.46 1.28 -9.58
N TYR A 147 2.54 0.77 -8.75
CA TYR A 147 1.13 1.14 -8.84
C TYR A 147 0.89 2.63 -8.58
N VAL A 148 1.53 3.21 -7.56
CA VAL A 148 1.44 4.65 -7.27
C VAL A 148 1.96 5.47 -8.44
N ILE A 149 3.14 5.15 -8.98
CA ILE A 149 3.72 5.86 -10.14
C ILE A 149 2.82 5.74 -11.36
N PHE A 150 2.35 4.53 -11.67
CA PHE A 150 1.47 4.29 -12.81
C PHE A 150 0.18 5.10 -12.69
N THR A 151 -0.41 5.13 -11.49
CA THR A 151 -1.65 5.85 -11.23
C THR A 151 -1.45 7.37 -11.33
N ILE A 152 -0.35 7.91 -10.79
CA ILE A 152 0.00 9.33 -10.95
C ILE A 152 0.25 9.67 -12.42
N GLY A 153 0.99 8.84 -13.15
CA GLY A 153 1.27 9.04 -14.57
C GLY A 153 0.00 9.07 -15.42
N MET A 154 -0.95 8.19 -15.14
CA MET A 154 -2.27 8.19 -15.79
C MET A 154 -3.11 9.41 -15.39
N CYS A 155 -3.04 9.87 -14.14
CA CYS A 155 -3.70 11.10 -13.71
C CYS A 155 -3.10 12.35 -14.39
N ALA A 156 -1.78 12.42 -14.52
CA ALA A 156 -1.08 13.54 -15.15
C ALA A 156 -1.35 13.62 -16.65
N THR A 157 -1.32 12.47 -17.34
CA THR A 157 -1.64 12.38 -18.77
C THR A 157 -3.14 12.51 -19.04
N GLY A 158 -3.99 12.21 -18.06
CA GLY A 158 -5.45 12.28 -18.14
C GLY A 158 -6.06 13.68 -18.04
N LYS A 159 -5.31 14.73 -17.65
CA LYS A 159 -5.80 16.12 -17.68
C LYS A 159 -4.70 17.17 -17.92
N ALA A 160 -4.48 17.46 -19.21
CA ALA A 160 -4.54 18.84 -19.70
C ALA A 160 -5.97 19.45 -19.62
N GLY A 161 -6.92 18.81 -18.91
CA GLY A 161 -8.32 19.22 -18.72
C GLY A 161 -8.58 19.98 -17.40
N TRP A 162 -7.55 20.58 -16.80
CA TRP A 162 -7.63 21.44 -15.61
C TRP A 162 -8.14 22.87 -15.91
N GLN A 163 -9.00 23.04 -16.91
CA GLN A 163 -9.67 24.32 -17.20
C GLN A 163 -11.21 24.27 -17.19
N GLY A 164 -11.84 23.11 -16.89
CA GLY A 164 -13.28 22.95 -17.10
C GLY A 164 -14.20 23.03 -15.86
N GLU A 165 -13.71 22.82 -14.65
CA GLU A 165 -14.59 22.61 -13.48
C GLU A 165 -14.33 23.56 -12.30
N ALA A 166 -13.79 24.75 -12.57
CA ALA A 166 -14.19 25.94 -11.82
C ALA A 166 -15.50 26.48 -12.42
N GLN A 167 -16.51 25.61 -12.59
CA GLN A 167 -17.86 26.09 -12.90
C GLN A 167 -18.46 26.61 -11.60
N ALA A 168 -18.71 27.91 -11.61
CA ALA A 168 -19.96 28.46 -11.12
C ALA A 168 -20.33 28.03 -9.70
N GLN A 169 -19.68 28.66 -8.73
CA GLN A 169 -20.44 29.18 -7.59
C GLN A 169 -21.70 29.85 -8.19
N PRO A 170 -22.94 29.45 -7.86
CA PRO A 170 -24.09 30.23 -8.26
C PRO A 170 -23.87 31.63 -7.68
N ALA A 171 -23.69 32.62 -8.56
CA ALA A 171 -23.62 34.01 -8.15
C ALA A 171 -24.83 34.28 -7.24
N PRO A 172 -24.65 34.97 -6.09
CA PRO A 172 -25.80 35.40 -5.32
C PRO A 172 -26.71 36.19 -6.26
N ALA A 173 -27.96 35.73 -6.39
CA ALA A 173 -28.97 36.31 -7.26
C ALA A 173 -29.00 37.82 -7.06
N THR A 174 -28.45 38.56 -8.02
CA THR A 174 -28.60 40.01 -8.08
C THR A 174 -30.07 40.23 -8.41
N LYS A 175 -30.84 40.70 -7.43
CA LYS A 175 -32.23 41.11 -7.65
C LYS A 175 -32.23 42.35 -8.54
N THR A 176 -32.30 42.14 -9.85
CA THR A 176 -32.64 43.20 -10.79
C THR A 176 -34.13 43.43 -10.68
N ASN A 177 -34.53 44.47 -9.95
CA ASN A 177 -35.92 44.93 -9.93
C ASN A 177 -36.26 45.49 -11.32
N GLU A 178 -36.98 44.71 -12.12
CA GLU A 178 -37.77 45.20 -13.25
C GLU A 178 -38.86 46.12 -12.71
N ASN A 179 -38.65 47.43 -12.79
CA ASN A 179 -39.75 48.39 -12.75
C ASN A 179 -40.28 48.55 -14.18
N THR A 180 -41.45 47.96 -14.37
CA THR A 180 -42.38 48.03 -15.50
C THR A 180 -42.60 49.47 -15.98
N THR A 181 -42.03 49.83 -17.13
CA THR A 181 -42.47 51.00 -17.90
C THR A 181 -43.56 50.52 -18.85
N TYR A 182 -44.79 50.97 -18.61
CA TYR A 182 -45.97 50.72 -19.44
C TYR A 182 -45.74 51.20 -20.87
N ALA A 183 -46.00 50.32 -21.83
CA ALA A 183 -46.20 50.67 -23.23
C ALA A 183 -47.58 51.32 -23.39
N THR A 184 -47.64 52.41 -24.17
CA THR A 184 -48.57 52.55 -25.31
C THR A 184 -48.21 53.83 -26.06
N GLY A 185 -47.86 53.68 -27.33
CA GLY A 185 -47.93 54.76 -28.32
C GLY A 185 -49.29 54.70 -29.03
N ALA A 186 -49.94 55.85 -29.14
CA ALA A 186 -50.79 56.32 -30.23
C ALA A 186 -51.30 57.72 -29.84
#